data_AF-A9A190-F1
#
_entry.id   AF-A9A190-F1
#
_cell.length_a   1.000
_cell.length_b   1.000
_cell.length_c   1.000
_cell.angle_alpha   90.00
_cell.angle_beta   90.00
_cell.angle_gamma   90.00
#
_symmetry.space_group_name_H-M   'P 1'
#
loop_
_entity.id
_entity.type
_entity.pdbx_description
1 polymer ?
#
loop_
_entity_poly.entity_id
_entity_poly.type
_entity_poly.pdbx_seq_one_letter_code
_entity_poly.pdbx_strand_id
1 'polypeptide(L)'
;MKATAKQIAGISMVILFSIFFVLSFVIFPETGEKILYGKHPPNKKSEPLEYSQIITSGNYQCMESASLKTNGDLPNFVTEFNKCNS
;
A
#
# COMPACT_ATOMS: atom_id res chain seq x y z
N MET A 1 -6.28 29.95 -33.67
CA MET A 1 -5.93 30.48 -32.33
C MET A 1 -4.42 30.46 -32.20
N LYS A 2 -3.76 31.61 -31.93
CA LYS A 2 -2.32 31.64 -31.63
C LYS A 2 -2.15 31.37 -30.14
N ALA A 3 -1.58 30.23 -29.78
CA ALA A 3 -1.25 29.92 -28.40
C ALA A 3 -0.18 30.92 -27.93
N THR A 4 -0.43 31.58 -26.81
CA THR A 4 0.54 32.49 -26.19
C THR A 4 1.69 31.70 -25.58
N ALA A 5 2.89 32.28 -25.48
CA ALA A 5 4.08 31.61 -24.95
C ALA A 5 3.85 30.97 -23.56
N LYS A 6 3.01 31.59 -22.73
CA LYS A 6 2.60 31.05 -21.43
C LYS A 6 1.76 29.78 -21.55
N GLN A 7 0.88 29.69 -22.55
CA GLN A 7 0.10 28.48 -22.82
C GLN A 7 0.99 27.35 -23.32
N ILE A 8 1.97 27.65 -24.18
CA ILE A 8 2.93 26.66 -24.69
C ILE A 8 3.78 26.10 -23.54
N ALA A 9 4.30 26.98 -22.67
CA ALA A 9 5.07 26.56 -21.50
C ALA A 9 4.24 25.71 -20.54
N GLY A 10 2.99 26.10 -20.28
CA GLY A 10 2.07 25.33 -19.44
C GLY A 10 1.78 23.94 -20.01
N ILE A 11 1.47 23.86 -21.31
CA ILE A 11 1.20 22.59 -22.00
C ILE A 11 2.46 21.69 -21.97
N SER A 12 3.63 22.26 -22.23
CA SER A 12 4.90 21.51 -22.18
C SER A 12 5.19 20.94 -20.79
N MET A 13 4.90 21.69 -19.73
CA MET A 13 5.08 21.23 -18.35
C MET A 13 4.16 20.04 -18.04
N VAL A 14 2.89 20.12 -18.45
CA VAL A 14 1.92 19.04 -18.26
C VAL A 14 2.35 17.79 -19.01
N ILE A 15 2.78 17.92 -20.27
CA ILE A 15 3.25 16.78 -21.08
C ILE A 15 4.46 16.11 -20.42
N LEU A 16 5.45 16.89 -19.97
CA LEU A 16 6.61 16.36 -19.25
C LEU A 16 6.18 15.61 -18.00
N PHE A 17 5.31 16.18 -17.19
CA PHE A 17 4.81 15.54 -15.98
C PHE A 17 4.05 14.24 -16.28
N SER A 18 3.21 14.21 -17.32
CA SER A 18 2.52 13.00 -17.75
C SER A 18 3.48 11.90 -18.18
N ILE A 19 4.55 12.24 -18.91
CA ILE A 19 5.58 11.27 -19.31
C ILE A 19 6.30 10.71 -18.08
N PHE A 20 6.75 11.59 -17.16
CA PHE A 20 7.39 11.15 -15.92
C PHE A 20 6.47 10.29 -15.06
N PHE A 21 5.19 10.64 -15.00
CA PHE A 21 4.18 9.86 -14.29
C PHE A 21 4.08 8.46 -14.90
N VAL A 22 3.88 8.32 -16.21
CA VAL A 22 3.79 6.99 -16.86
C VAL A 22 5.09 6.18 -16.68
N LEU A 23 6.27 6.81 -16.83
CA LEU A 23 7.55 6.14 -16.60
C LEU A 23 7.69 5.64 -15.16
N SER A 24 7.14 6.35 -14.18
CA SER A 24 7.14 5.89 -12.79
C SER A 24 6.39 4.57 -12.60
N PHE A 25 5.33 4.29 -13.37
CA PHE A 25 4.62 3.00 -13.30
C PHE A 25 5.32 1.88 -14.07
N VAL A 26 6.03 2.20 -15.16
CA VAL A 26 6.70 1.18 -16.00
C VAL A 26 8.05 0.76 -15.41
N ILE A 27 8.85 1.71 -14.94
CA ILE A 27 10.21 1.43 -14.44
C ILE A 27 10.18 1.12 -12.94
N PHE A 28 9.33 1.80 -12.17
CA PHE A 28 9.23 1.66 -10.71
C PHE A 28 7.78 1.39 -10.28
N PRO A 29 7.19 0.24 -10.69
CA PRO A 29 5.78 -0.07 -10.45
C PRO A 29 5.39 0.08 -8.99
N GLU A 30 6.26 -0.22 -8.03
CA GLU A 30 6.01 -0.02 -6.60
C GLU A 30 5.79 1.45 -6.22
N THR A 31 6.53 2.37 -6.83
CA THR A 31 6.37 3.82 -6.61
C THR A 31 5.08 4.30 -7.26
N GLY A 32 4.79 3.85 -8.49
CA GLY A 32 3.54 4.14 -9.18
C GLY A 32 2.32 3.65 -8.40
N GLU A 33 2.31 2.38 -7.97
CA GLU A 33 1.23 1.81 -7.17
C GLU A 33 1.04 2.55 -5.85
N LYS A 34 2.13 2.96 -5.18
CA LYS A 34 2.05 3.76 -3.95
C LYS A 34 1.47 5.16 -4.19
N ILE A 35 1.73 5.77 -5.35
CA ILE A 35 1.14 7.06 -5.73
C ILE A 35 -0.37 6.90 -6.01
N LEU A 36 -0.78 5.81 -6.68
CA LEU A 36 -2.17 5.61 -7.10
C LEU A 36 -3.08 5.07 -5.99
N TYR A 37 -2.58 4.09 -5.23
CA TYR A 37 -3.35 3.33 -4.24
C TYR A 37 -2.94 3.64 -2.79
N GLY A 38 -1.95 4.52 -2.60
CA GLY A 38 -1.50 4.93 -1.28
C GLY A 38 -0.84 3.77 -0.51
N LYS A 39 -1.16 3.63 0.78
CA LYS A 39 -0.56 2.61 1.65
C LYS A 39 -1.03 1.17 1.37
N HIS A 40 -2.10 0.97 0.60
CA HIS A 40 -2.74 -0.34 0.45
C HIS A 40 -2.97 -0.68 -1.04
N PRO A 41 -1.91 -1.03 -1.80
CA PRO A 41 -2.04 -1.45 -3.18
C PRO A 41 -2.79 -2.79 -3.30
N PRO A 42 -3.66 -2.96 -4.31
CA PRO A 42 -4.58 -4.10 -4.42
C PRO A 42 -3.92 -5.47 -4.67
N ASN A 43 -2.64 -5.50 -5.08
CA ASN A 43 -1.90 -6.73 -5.38
C ASN A 43 -0.83 -7.10 -4.34
N LYS A 44 -0.62 -6.29 -3.30
CA LYS A 44 0.20 -6.75 -2.17
C LYS A 44 -0.68 -7.65 -1.31
N LYS A 45 -0.38 -8.96 -1.30
CA LYS A 45 -0.77 -9.83 -0.18
C LYS A 45 -0.40 -9.06 1.09
N SER A 46 -1.36 -8.86 1.98
CA SER A 46 -1.14 -8.18 3.26
C SER A 46 0.12 -8.77 3.87
N GLU A 47 1.17 -7.96 3.98
CA GLU A 47 2.41 -8.40 4.60
C GLU A 47 2.04 -8.87 6.02
N PRO A 48 2.55 -10.04 6.44
CA PRO A 48 2.24 -10.55 7.76
C PRO A 48 2.67 -9.52 8.80
N LEU A 49 1.72 -9.09 9.62
CA LEU A 49 1.93 -8.13 10.68
C LEU A 49 2.80 -8.75 11.77
N GLU A 50 3.75 -7.97 12.28
CA GLU A 50 4.49 -8.29 13.48
C GLU A 50 3.65 -8.03 14.74
N TYR A 51 4.04 -8.62 15.87
CA TYR A 51 3.27 -8.54 17.12
C TYR A 51 2.88 -7.11 17.54
N SER A 52 3.80 -6.14 17.41
CA SER A 52 3.53 -4.73 17.74
C SER A 52 2.47 -4.10 16.82
N GLN A 53 2.48 -4.49 15.55
CA GLN A 53 1.50 -4.06 14.55
C GLN A 53 0.15 -4.76 14.77
N ILE A 54 0.15 -6.00 15.25
CA ILE A 54 -1.06 -6.74 15.61
C ILE A 54 -1.82 -6.05 16.74
N ILE A 55 -1.14 -5.67 17.83
CA ILE A 55 -1.78 -4.97 18.97
C ILE A 55 -2.38 -3.63 18.53
N THR A 56 -1.72 -2.95 17.58
CA THR A 56 -2.17 -1.65 17.07
C THR A 56 -3.13 -1.74 15.88
N SER A 57 -3.38 -2.94 15.35
CA SER A 57 -4.24 -3.16 14.18
C SER A 57 -5.72 -2.91 14.45
N GLY A 58 -6.16 -3.00 15.71
CA GLY A 58 -7.56 -2.88 16.09
C GLY A 58 -8.45 -4.05 15.64
N ASN A 59 -7.88 -5.11 15.07
CA ASN A 59 -8.64 -6.31 14.66
C ASN A 59 -8.81 -7.27 15.86
N TYR A 60 -9.63 -6.85 16.82
CA TYR A 60 -9.86 -7.57 18.07
C TYR A 60 -10.45 -8.97 17.88
N GLN A 61 -11.26 -9.16 16.83
CA GLN A 61 -11.86 -10.46 16.51
C GLN A 61 -10.79 -11.49 16.12
N CYS A 62 -9.85 -11.10 15.25
CA CYS A 62 -8.73 -11.97 14.89
C CYS A 62 -7.74 -12.15 16.06
N MET A 63 -7.54 -11.13 16.90
CA MET A 63 -6.74 -11.27 18.13
C MET A 63 -7.34 -12.29 19.10
N GLU A 64 -8.64 -12.21 19.37
CA GLU A 64 -9.33 -13.14 20.27
C GLU A 64 -9.27 -14.58 19.73
N SER A 65 -9.58 -14.77 18.45
CA SER A 65 -9.50 -16.09 17.81
C SER A 65 -8.09 -16.68 17.83
N ALA A 66 -7.08 -15.88 17.50
CA ALA A 66 -5.68 -16.31 17.54
C ALA A 66 -5.25 -16.65 18.97
N SER A 67 -5.65 -15.85 19.97
CA SER A 67 -5.33 -16.09 21.38
C SER A 67 -5.92 -17.42 21.88
N LEU A 68 -7.17 -17.72 21.53
CA LEU A 68 -7.85 -18.96 21.92
C LEU A 68 -7.21 -20.22 21.32
N LYS A 69 -6.72 -20.14 20.09
CA LYS A 69 -6.07 -21.28 19.41
C LYS A 69 -4.65 -21.57 19.88
N THR A 70 -3.96 -20.56 20.39
CA THR A 70 -2.51 -20.62 20.58
C THR A 70 -2.10 -20.70 22.05
N ASN A 71 -3.04 -20.53 22.98
CA ASN A 71 -2.84 -20.72 24.42
C ASN A 71 -1.59 -20.00 24.97
N GLY A 72 -1.29 -18.82 24.45
CA GLY A 72 -0.15 -17.99 24.88
C GLY A 72 1.16 -18.24 24.14
N ASP A 73 1.19 -19.12 23.13
CA ASP A 73 2.37 -19.31 22.28
C ASP A 73 2.49 -18.19 21.23
N LEU A 74 3.48 -17.31 21.43
CA LEU A 74 3.62 -16.06 20.69
C LEU A 74 3.87 -16.25 19.18
N PRO A 75 4.78 -17.13 18.71
CA PRO A 75 4.98 -17.33 17.27
C PRO A 75 3.74 -17.89 16.58
N ASN A 76 3.03 -18.82 17.24
CA ASN A 76 1.79 -19.36 16.71
C ASN A 76 0.66 -18.32 16.75
N PHE A 77 0.61 -17.45 17.76
CA PHE A 77 -0.33 -16.33 17.82
C PHE A 77 -0.19 -15.40 16.61
N VAL A 78 1.04 -14.96 16.31
CA VAL A 78 1.32 -14.10 15.16
C VAL A 78 0.89 -14.80 13.86
N THR A 79 1.13 -16.09 13.74
CA THR A 79 0.76 -16.88 12.56
C THR A 79 -0.76 -17.01 12.39
N GLU A 80 -1.49 -17.36 13.46
CA GLU A 80 -2.94 -17.50 13.42
C GLU A 80 -3.65 -16.16 13.23
N PHE A 81 -3.14 -15.08 13.82
CA PHE A 81 -3.66 -13.75 13.59
C PHE A 81 -3.54 -13.37 12.11
N ASN A 82 -2.35 -13.55 11.51
CA ASN A 82 -2.12 -13.20 10.11
C ASN A 82 -2.94 -14.04 9.13
N LYS A 83 -3.23 -15.30 9.47
CA LYS A 83 -4.17 -16.14 8.69
C LYS A 83 -5.61 -15.61 8.74
N CYS A 84 -6.05 -15.08 9.88
CA CYS A 84 -7.38 -14.50 10.03
C CYS A 84 -7.50 -13.12 9.37
N ASN A 85 -6.41 -12.35 9.36
CA ASN A 85 -6.34 -10.99 8.85
C ASN A 85 -6.02 -10.89 7.34
N SER A 86 -5.70 -12.02 6.69
CA SER A 86 -5.50 -12.13 5.23
C SER A 86 -6.82 -12.34 4.51
#